data_AF-A0A942BSZ8-F1
#
_entry.id   AF-A0A942BSZ8-F1
#
_cell.length_a   1.000
_cell.length_b   1.000
_cell.length_c   1.000
_cell.angle_alpha   90.00
_cell.angle_beta   90.00
_cell.angle_gamma   90.00
#
_symmetry.space_group_name_H-M   'P 1'
#
loop_
_entity.id
_entity.type
_entity.pdbx_description
1 polymer ?
#
loop_
_entity_poly.entity_id
_entity_poly.type
_entity_poly.pdbx_seq_one_letter_code
_entity_poly.pdbx_strand_id
1 'polypeptide(L)'
;MRSIIRYLAAFLVFAAATSSFASEYEAGAGAKAAPARWRSDRITIAISRSLFAGASNFKPGTDIERAIRNAISNWESVANVQISFVESKRRDASPATRGDGESLVTIAQTSENLALFTSGDTNISAKTRVFTDRNGFVTEADIVLNPFAAFSSDGSYATYDLEGVLTHEIGHLLGLRHSQIMGSVMHGNVDINSTIGPGFSFRKALSAEDIAVVRSLYGPAALNGSCCGRVTGRLLDSDRSLTGSLILLEDKNGEISAGTRIQNDGDFSFGGLSAGTYAVLIAREGVGTLAEDLGTLYVESGVVTRFEAKPSALLAPFELAYVGVDGLLSTSAVKLRPGSTNLMTVGGRGLDASQLALYTSSPFVRIDEATLADLDYAENVSAIRFQITVDEKAPAGAYSIFAQLPTGEFAVLPGAISVAR
;
A
#
# COMPACT_ATOMS: atom_id res chain seq x y z
N MET A 1 -34.74 -29.46 -33.58
CA MET A 1 -34.59 -28.01 -33.82
C MET A 1 -35.13 -27.25 -32.61
N ARG A 2 -34.27 -26.94 -31.63
CA ARG A 2 -34.55 -25.94 -30.60
C ARG A 2 -33.33 -25.02 -30.58
N SER A 3 -33.57 -23.80 -31.03
CA SER A 3 -32.57 -22.77 -31.24
C SER A 3 -32.00 -22.34 -29.89
N ILE A 4 -30.71 -22.57 -29.68
CA ILE A 4 -29.96 -21.98 -28.56
C ILE A 4 -29.64 -20.55 -28.98
N ILE A 5 -30.35 -19.59 -28.39
CA ILE A 5 -29.99 -18.18 -28.48
C ILE A 5 -28.78 -18.00 -27.56
N ARG A 6 -27.58 -18.07 -28.16
CA ARG A 6 -26.35 -17.59 -27.53
C ARG A 6 -26.40 -16.07 -27.55
N TYR A 7 -26.65 -15.45 -26.41
CA TYR A 7 -26.39 -14.03 -26.24
C TYR A 7 -24.87 -13.83 -26.25
N LEU A 8 -24.32 -13.47 -27.43
CA LEU A 8 -23.01 -12.83 -27.51
C LEU A 8 -23.16 -11.40 -26.96
N ALA A 9 -22.92 -11.23 -25.67
CA ALA A 9 -22.53 -9.93 -25.14
C ALA A 9 -21.01 -9.81 -25.31
N ALA A 10 -20.58 -9.28 -26.46
CA ALA A 10 -19.22 -8.83 -26.64
C ALA A 10 -19.02 -7.56 -25.79
N PHE A 11 -18.64 -7.73 -24.53
CA PHE A 11 -18.07 -6.61 -23.77
C PHE A 11 -16.66 -6.39 -24.29
N LEU A 12 -16.43 -5.22 -24.89
CA LEU A 12 -15.09 -4.66 -25.04
C LEU A 12 -14.50 -4.57 -23.62
N VAL A 13 -13.59 -5.49 -23.31
CA VAL A 13 -12.75 -5.43 -22.12
C VAL A 13 -11.82 -4.25 -22.34
N PHE A 14 -12.19 -3.10 -21.77
CA PHE A 14 -11.23 -2.02 -21.59
C PHE A 14 -10.13 -2.54 -20.68
N ALA A 15 -8.90 -2.24 -21.08
CA ALA A 15 -7.66 -2.63 -20.43
C ALA A 15 -7.74 -2.59 -18.91
N ALA A 16 -6.99 -3.48 -18.25
CA ALA A 16 -6.63 -3.36 -16.84
C ALA A 16 -6.52 -1.87 -16.49
N ALA A 17 -7.28 -1.41 -15.48
CA ALA A 17 -7.14 -0.04 -15.01
C ALA A 17 -5.64 0.18 -14.85
N THR A 18 -5.06 1.11 -15.60
CA THR A 18 -3.62 1.26 -15.73
C THR A 18 -3.07 1.57 -14.35
N SER A 19 -2.71 0.54 -13.61
CA SER A 19 -1.99 0.64 -12.36
C SER A 19 -0.66 1.25 -12.74
N SER A 20 -0.53 2.51 -12.37
CA SER A 20 0.69 3.26 -12.59
C SER A 20 1.68 2.82 -11.51
N PHE A 21 2.85 2.37 -11.92
CA PHE A 21 3.93 2.06 -10.98
C PHE A 21 4.51 3.39 -10.50
N ALA A 22 4.47 3.69 -9.20
CA ALA A 22 5.12 4.90 -8.72
C ALA A 22 5.89 4.74 -7.41
N SER A 23 6.90 5.61 -7.31
CA SER A 23 7.82 5.80 -6.21
C SER A 23 8.88 4.71 -6.01
N GLU A 24 9.80 4.57 -6.96
CA GLU A 24 11.02 3.85 -6.60
C GLU A 24 11.80 4.69 -5.57
N TYR A 25 11.96 4.14 -4.36
CA TYR A 25 12.96 4.62 -3.40
C TYR A 25 14.31 4.64 -4.11
N GLU A 26 14.82 5.83 -4.42
CA GLU A 26 16.14 5.96 -5.01
C GLU A 26 17.16 6.14 -3.90
N ALA A 27 17.93 5.08 -3.66
CA ALA A 27 19.05 5.08 -2.74
C ALA A 27 20.13 6.07 -3.22
N GLY A 28 20.25 7.23 -2.58
CA GLY A 28 21.38 8.12 -2.78
C GLY A 28 22.70 7.48 -2.33
N ALA A 29 23.84 8.04 -2.76
CA ALA A 29 25.15 7.50 -2.40
C ALA A 29 25.31 7.29 -0.87
N GLY A 30 25.65 6.07 -0.46
CA GLY A 30 25.86 5.68 0.94
C GLY A 30 24.63 5.11 1.67
N ALA A 31 23.45 5.07 1.04
CA ALA A 31 22.25 4.46 1.62
C ALA A 31 22.46 2.97 1.93
N LYS A 32 22.26 2.59 3.20
CA LYS A 32 22.28 1.19 3.65
C LYS A 32 20.89 0.58 3.47
N ALA A 33 20.85 -0.75 3.30
CA ALA A 33 19.61 -1.54 3.18
C ALA A 33 18.72 -1.59 4.45
N ALA A 34 19.14 -0.94 5.55
CA ALA A 34 18.42 -0.87 6.82
C ALA A 34 17.53 0.38 6.87
N PRO A 35 16.43 0.39 7.65
CA PRO A 35 15.54 1.54 7.74
C PRO A 35 16.31 2.78 8.20
N ALA A 36 16.37 3.78 7.32
CA ALA A 36 16.99 5.06 7.63
C ALA A 36 15.96 5.94 8.33
N ARG A 37 16.30 6.52 9.47
CA ARG A 37 15.47 7.54 10.13
C ARG A 37 16.22 8.83 10.30
N TRP A 38 15.51 9.95 10.43
CA TRP A 38 16.12 11.20 10.85
C TRP A 38 16.64 11.09 12.30
N ARG A 39 17.77 11.75 12.59
CA ARG A 39 18.28 11.85 13.98
C ARG A 39 17.34 12.67 14.86
N SER A 40 16.87 13.79 14.31
CA SER A 40 15.93 14.72 14.91
C SER A 40 14.50 14.28 14.59
N ASP A 41 13.58 14.48 15.53
CA ASP A 41 12.14 14.42 15.28
C ASP A 41 11.63 15.68 14.58
N ARG A 42 12.37 16.80 14.68
CA ARG A 42 12.14 18.02 13.91
C ARG A 42 12.85 17.96 12.57
N ILE A 43 12.07 18.05 11.50
CA ILE A 43 12.53 18.00 10.12
C ILE A 43 12.07 19.28 9.43
N THR A 44 12.94 19.86 8.61
CA THR A 44 12.59 20.99 7.76
C THR A 44 12.74 20.58 6.31
N ILE A 45 11.68 20.77 5.54
CA ILE A 45 11.69 20.59 4.08
C ILE A 45 11.58 21.96 3.41
N ALA A 46 12.10 22.07 2.20
CA ALA A 46 12.00 23.24 1.37
C ALA A 46 11.00 23.00 0.24
N ILE A 47 10.17 23.99 -0.06
CA ILE A 47 9.21 23.93 -1.18
C ILE A 47 9.73 24.83 -2.29
N SER A 48 10.05 24.23 -3.43
CA SER A 48 10.49 24.97 -4.61
C SER A 48 9.37 25.87 -5.14
N ARG A 49 9.72 27.10 -5.54
CA ARG A 49 8.81 27.98 -6.30
C ARG A 49 8.26 27.35 -7.58
N SER A 50 8.91 26.30 -8.09
CA SER A 50 8.44 25.58 -9.27
C SER A 50 7.03 24.98 -9.12
N LEU A 51 6.60 24.66 -7.90
CA LEU A 51 5.25 24.18 -7.65
C LEU A 51 4.19 25.27 -7.90
N PHE A 52 4.53 26.54 -7.68
CA PHE A 52 3.60 27.68 -7.80
C PHE A 52 3.76 28.46 -9.11
N ALA A 53 4.85 28.23 -9.84
CA ALA A 53 5.20 28.95 -11.04
C ALA A 53 4.42 28.43 -12.26
N GLY A 54 3.11 28.68 -12.33
CA GLY A 54 2.26 28.56 -13.53
C GLY A 54 2.39 27.27 -14.35
N ALA A 55 2.88 26.19 -13.75
CA ALA A 55 3.22 24.96 -14.45
C ALA A 55 1.94 24.25 -14.89
N SER A 56 1.91 23.83 -16.16
CA SER A 56 0.79 23.16 -16.84
C SER A 56 0.30 21.85 -16.20
N ASN A 57 0.99 21.38 -15.16
CA ASN A 57 0.86 20.02 -14.64
C ASN A 57 -0.17 19.94 -13.52
N PHE A 58 -0.51 21.06 -12.89
CA PHE A 58 -1.59 21.14 -11.90
C PHE A 58 -2.86 21.57 -12.60
N LYS A 59 -3.96 20.85 -12.39
CA LYS A 59 -5.26 21.29 -12.89
C LYS A 59 -5.66 22.61 -12.20
N PRO A 60 -6.38 23.52 -12.89
CA PRO A 60 -6.91 24.73 -12.27
C PRO A 60 -7.69 24.41 -11.00
N GLY A 61 -7.43 25.16 -9.91
CA GLY A 61 -8.07 24.92 -8.61
C GLY A 61 -7.33 23.94 -7.68
N THR A 62 -6.20 23.36 -8.11
CA THR A 62 -5.36 22.53 -7.24
C THR A 62 -4.80 23.35 -6.07
N ASP A 63 -5.10 22.93 -4.84
CA ASP A 63 -4.63 23.58 -3.62
C ASP A 63 -3.35 22.91 -3.12
N ILE A 64 -2.22 23.40 -3.62
CA ILE A 64 -0.89 22.83 -3.37
C ILE A 64 -0.49 22.98 -1.89
N GLU A 65 -0.70 24.15 -1.31
CA GLU A 65 -0.28 24.42 0.07
C GLU A 65 -1.09 23.58 1.05
N ARG A 66 -2.40 23.45 0.86
CA ARG A 66 -3.23 22.57 1.67
C ARG A 66 -2.83 21.11 1.51
N ALA A 67 -2.54 20.65 0.29
CA ALA A 67 -2.08 19.28 0.06
C ALA A 67 -0.79 18.96 0.83
N ILE A 68 0.19 19.88 0.82
CA ILE A 68 1.44 19.74 1.61
C ILE A 68 1.14 19.70 3.11
N ARG A 69 0.31 20.62 3.61
CA ARG A 69 -0.04 20.69 5.04
C ARG A 69 -0.76 19.44 5.52
N ASN A 70 -1.72 18.93 4.74
CA ASN A 70 -2.46 17.72 5.06
C ASN A 70 -1.56 16.49 5.06
N ALA A 71 -0.71 16.35 4.04
CA ALA A 71 0.23 15.23 3.94
C ALA A 71 1.21 15.19 5.14
N ILE A 72 1.71 16.35 5.57
CA ILE A 72 2.52 16.47 6.80
C ILE A 72 1.68 16.08 8.03
N SER A 73 0.49 16.67 8.18
CA SER A 73 -0.36 16.46 9.34
C SER A 73 -0.76 14.99 9.52
N ASN A 74 -0.92 14.23 8.43
CA ASN A 74 -1.22 12.81 8.48
C ASN A 74 -0.14 12.05 9.29
N TRP A 75 1.14 12.31 9.01
CA TRP A 75 2.26 11.67 9.70
C TRP A 75 2.47 12.20 11.13
N GLU A 76 2.39 13.52 11.34
CA GLU A 76 2.55 14.15 12.66
C GLU A 76 1.46 13.70 13.66
N SER A 77 0.25 13.41 13.17
CA SER A 77 -0.86 12.98 14.02
C SER A 77 -0.65 11.60 14.66
N VAL A 78 0.21 10.76 14.07
CA VAL A 78 0.38 9.36 14.49
C VAL A 78 1.76 9.05 15.07
N ALA A 79 2.80 9.84 14.75
CA ALA A 79 4.18 9.63 15.16
C ALA A 79 4.81 10.86 15.82
N ASN A 80 5.86 10.66 16.62
CA ASN A 80 6.63 11.78 17.19
C ASN A 80 7.59 12.37 16.14
N VAL A 81 7.01 13.08 15.17
CA VAL A 81 7.72 13.87 14.16
C VAL A 81 7.09 15.25 14.07
N GLN A 82 7.90 16.25 13.73
CA GLN A 82 7.49 17.64 13.52
C GLN A 82 8.13 18.11 12.21
N ILE A 83 7.33 18.25 11.16
CA ILE A 83 7.78 18.66 9.83
C ILE A 83 7.34 20.09 9.58
N SER A 84 8.33 20.97 9.47
CA SER A 84 8.14 22.35 9.04
C SER A 84 8.53 22.48 7.58
N PHE A 85 7.94 23.43 6.87
CA PHE A 85 8.37 23.74 5.52
C PHE A 85 8.61 25.23 5.30
N VAL A 86 9.59 25.52 4.45
CA VAL A 86 9.99 26.88 4.04
C VAL A 86 9.99 26.99 2.52
N GLU A 87 9.82 28.19 1.99
CA GLU A 87 9.94 28.40 0.54
C GLU A 87 11.43 28.43 0.13
N SER A 88 11.77 27.78 -1.00
CA SER A 88 13.11 27.81 -1.59
C SER A 88 13.09 28.28 -3.05
N LYS A 89 14.16 28.97 -3.43
CA LYS A 89 14.45 29.37 -4.81
C LYS A 89 15.15 28.25 -5.60
N ARG A 90 15.63 27.20 -4.92
CA ARG A 90 16.20 26.02 -5.60
C ARG A 90 15.12 25.32 -6.41
N ARG A 91 15.56 24.68 -7.49
CA ARG A 91 14.71 24.00 -8.47
C ARG A 91 15.14 22.56 -8.67
N ASP A 92 16.45 22.33 -8.65
CA ASP A 92 17.07 21.02 -8.74
C ASP A 92 16.98 20.29 -7.41
N ALA A 93 16.61 19.01 -7.45
CA ALA A 93 16.95 18.08 -6.39
C ALA A 93 18.47 17.94 -6.28
N SER A 94 18.94 17.45 -5.15
CA SER A 94 20.36 17.26 -4.94
C SER A 94 20.95 16.21 -5.87
N PRO A 95 22.20 16.40 -6.33
CA PRO A 95 22.87 15.44 -7.18
C PRO A 95 22.85 14.02 -6.61
N ALA A 96 22.66 13.01 -7.45
CA ALA A 96 22.60 11.61 -7.01
C ALA A 96 23.81 11.15 -6.15
N THR A 97 24.97 11.79 -6.35
CA THR A 97 26.22 11.47 -5.65
C THR A 97 26.33 12.07 -4.25
N ARG A 98 25.60 13.14 -3.93
CA ARG A 98 25.68 13.82 -2.63
C ARG A 98 24.54 14.83 -2.44
N GLY A 99 23.98 14.86 -1.22
CA GLY A 99 23.07 15.91 -0.78
C GLY A 99 23.70 17.30 -0.75
N ASP A 100 22.89 18.33 -1.00
CA ASP A 100 23.29 19.73 -1.14
C ASP A 100 22.97 20.61 0.09
N GLY A 101 22.44 19.99 1.14
CA GLY A 101 22.06 20.59 2.42
C GLY A 101 20.58 20.99 2.54
N GLU A 102 19.73 20.75 1.55
CA GLU A 102 18.30 21.09 1.59
C GLU A 102 17.42 19.92 1.11
N SER A 103 16.46 19.49 1.94
CA SER A 103 15.44 18.52 1.54
C SER A 103 14.36 19.19 0.71
N LEU A 104 14.45 19.13 -0.62
CA LEU A 104 13.61 19.93 -1.52
C LEU A 104 12.40 19.15 -2.08
N VAL A 105 11.23 19.77 -2.06
CA VAL A 105 10.05 19.36 -2.85
C VAL A 105 10.01 20.20 -4.13
N THR A 106 10.06 19.57 -5.29
CA THR A 106 10.13 20.27 -6.60
C THR A 106 9.37 19.54 -7.70
N ILE A 107 8.94 20.29 -8.72
CA ILE A 107 8.41 19.76 -10.00
C ILE A 107 9.14 20.42 -11.20
N ALA A 108 10.27 21.08 -10.94
CA ALA A 108 10.97 21.81 -11.99
C ALA A 108 11.50 20.86 -13.07
N GLN A 109 11.31 21.24 -14.33
CA GLN A 109 11.91 20.55 -15.48
C GLN A 109 13.38 20.97 -15.66
N THR A 110 14.23 20.55 -14.75
CA THR A 110 15.68 20.71 -14.86
C THR A 110 16.34 19.40 -15.26
N SER A 111 17.58 19.42 -15.73
CA SER A 111 18.26 18.20 -16.18
C SER A 111 18.40 17.16 -15.07
N GLU A 112 18.65 17.57 -13.82
CA GLU A 112 18.77 16.65 -12.68
C GLU A 112 17.42 15.99 -12.36
N ASN A 113 16.34 16.77 -12.31
CA ASN A 113 15.00 16.25 -12.02
C ASN A 113 14.47 15.37 -13.16
N LEU A 114 14.76 15.73 -14.41
CA LEU A 114 14.32 14.95 -15.56
C LEU A 114 15.07 13.62 -15.69
N ALA A 115 16.32 13.54 -15.22
CA ALA A 115 17.08 12.29 -15.22
C ALA A 115 16.46 11.18 -14.34
N LEU A 116 15.57 11.55 -13.41
CA LEU A 116 14.81 10.63 -12.58
C LEU A 116 13.69 9.89 -13.34
N PHE A 117 13.25 10.42 -14.49
CA PHE A 117 12.08 9.94 -15.21
C PHE A 117 12.42 9.65 -16.68
N THR A 118 11.73 8.65 -17.24
CA THR A 118 11.75 8.47 -18.69
C THR A 118 10.92 9.59 -19.33
N SER A 119 11.44 10.25 -20.36
CA SER A 119 10.74 11.34 -21.03
C SER A 119 9.35 10.93 -21.51
N GLY A 120 8.32 11.65 -21.04
CA GLY A 120 6.93 11.39 -21.39
C GLY A 120 6.27 10.21 -20.66
N ASP A 121 6.99 9.53 -19.76
CA ASP A 121 6.40 8.51 -18.91
C ASP A 121 5.56 9.18 -17.82
N THR A 122 4.27 8.87 -17.80
CA THR A 122 3.31 9.38 -16.81
C THR A 122 2.90 8.32 -15.79
N ASN A 123 3.46 7.11 -15.86
CA ASN A 123 3.09 6.03 -14.96
C ASN A 123 3.71 6.19 -13.55
N ILE A 124 4.76 6.99 -13.43
CA ILE A 124 5.37 7.33 -12.14
C ILE A 124 4.87 8.71 -11.74
N SER A 125 4.27 8.85 -10.56
CA SER A 125 3.78 10.14 -10.05
C SER A 125 4.89 11.01 -9.46
N ALA A 126 5.82 10.42 -8.72
CA ALA A 126 6.93 11.11 -8.07
C ALA A 126 8.05 10.12 -7.71
N LYS A 127 9.19 10.67 -7.28
CA LYS A 127 10.28 9.92 -6.66
C LYS A 127 10.83 10.68 -5.46
N THR A 128 11.20 9.92 -4.43
CA THR A 128 11.93 10.42 -3.27
C THR A 128 13.37 9.91 -3.29
N ARG A 129 14.34 10.83 -3.26
CA ARG A 129 15.77 10.53 -3.16
C ARG A 129 16.22 10.78 -1.73
N VAL A 130 16.73 9.75 -1.05
CA VAL A 130 17.14 9.83 0.36
C VAL A 130 18.65 9.69 0.50
N PHE A 131 19.26 10.61 1.26
CA PHE A 131 20.68 10.59 1.60
C PHE A 131 20.88 10.25 3.07
N THR A 132 21.91 9.46 3.37
CA THR A 132 22.19 9.02 4.75
C THR A 132 23.65 9.22 5.13
N ASP A 133 23.89 9.39 6.44
CA ASP A 133 25.23 9.36 7.00
C ASP A 133 25.78 7.92 7.10
N ARG A 134 27.05 7.77 7.51
CA ARG A 134 27.70 6.45 7.65
C ARG A 134 27.01 5.52 8.65
N ASN A 135 26.17 6.05 9.54
CA ASN A 135 25.41 5.29 10.53
C ASN A 135 23.99 4.96 10.04
N GLY A 136 23.62 5.38 8.82
CA GLY A 136 22.31 5.13 8.24
C GLY A 136 21.23 6.12 8.67
N PHE A 137 21.57 7.25 9.28
CA PHE A 137 20.58 8.29 9.57
C PHE A 137 20.35 9.17 8.35
N VAL A 138 19.09 9.51 8.09
CA VAL A 138 18.73 10.45 7.03
C VAL A 138 19.35 11.82 7.34
N THR A 139 20.03 12.38 6.36
CA THR A 139 20.60 13.74 6.41
C THR A 139 19.85 14.71 5.50
N GLU A 140 19.25 14.19 4.44
CA GLU A 140 18.57 14.96 3.40
C GLU A 140 17.63 14.04 2.62
N ALA A 141 16.50 14.58 2.14
CA ALA A 141 15.60 13.86 1.26
C ALA A 141 14.89 14.82 0.29
N ASP A 142 15.00 14.55 -1.01
CA ASP A 142 14.34 15.33 -2.05
C ASP A 142 13.12 14.59 -2.58
N ILE A 143 12.02 15.32 -2.75
CA ILE A 143 10.79 14.82 -3.37
C ILE A 143 10.65 15.52 -4.73
N VAL A 144 10.75 14.74 -5.80
CA VAL A 144 10.56 15.25 -7.16
C VAL A 144 9.24 14.72 -7.71
N LEU A 145 8.27 15.61 -7.89
CA LEU A 145 7.04 15.29 -8.61
C LEU A 145 7.37 15.16 -10.10
N ASN A 146 6.82 14.14 -10.76
CA ASN A 146 7.07 13.90 -12.16
C ASN A 146 6.50 15.07 -13.01
N PRO A 147 7.34 15.81 -13.74
CA PRO A 147 6.88 16.96 -14.51
C PRO A 147 6.19 16.58 -15.83
N PHE A 148 6.02 15.29 -16.13
CA PHE A 148 5.19 14.80 -17.23
C PHE A 148 3.79 14.37 -16.77
N ALA A 149 3.60 14.18 -15.46
CA ALA A 149 2.33 13.77 -14.87
C ALA A 149 1.42 14.97 -14.56
N ALA A 150 0.10 14.72 -14.55
CA ALA A 150 -0.90 15.70 -14.15
C ALA A 150 -1.39 15.44 -12.72
N PHE A 151 -1.58 16.50 -11.94
CA PHE A 151 -1.99 16.44 -10.54
C PHE A 151 -3.25 17.28 -10.29
N SER A 152 -4.05 16.86 -9.33
CA SER A 152 -5.19 17.62 -8.80
C SER A 152 -5.36 17.40 -7.31
N SER A 153 -6.21 18.21 -6.68
CA SER A 153 -6.64 18.04 -5.28
C SER A 153 -8.15 17.81 -5.14
N ASP A 154 -8.87 17.69 -6.25
CA ASP A 154 -10.34 17.64 -6.32
C ASP A 154 -10.88 16.35 -6.94
N GLY A 155 -10.01 15.39 -7.26
CA GLY A 155 -10.39 14.15 -7.93
C GLY A 155 -10.58 14.28 -9.44
N SER A 156 -10.08 15.36 -10.04
CA SER A 156 -10.14 15.58 -11.50
C SER A 156 -9.66 14.35 -12.29
N TYR A 157 -10.40 14.00 -13.34
CA TYR A 157 -10.10 12.86 -14.19
C TYR A 157 -8.67 12.89 -14.77
N ALA A 158 -8.05 11.71 -14.87
CA ALA A 158 -6.71 11.48 -15.41
C ALA A 158 -5.63 12.32 -14.71
N THR A 159 -5.73 12.42 -13.38
CA THR A 159 -4.72 13.07 -12.55
C THR A 159 -4.36 12.22 -11.34
N TYR A 160 -3.15 12.37 -10.84
CA TYR A 160 -2.80 11.93 -9.50
C TYR A 160 -3.38 12.89 -8.46
N ASP A 161 -3.79 12.33 -7.32
CA ASP A 161 -4.14 13.15 -6.16
C ASP A 161 -2.87 13.67 -5.49
N LEU A 162 -2.68 14.99 -5.51
CA LEU A 162 -1.45 15.62 -5.01
C LEU A 162 -1.21 15.35 -3.52
N GLU A 163 -2.26 15.37 -2.70
CA GLU A 163 -2.14 15.12 -1.25
C GLU A 163 -1.74 13.68 -0.99
N GLY A 164 -2.35 12.72 -1.69
CA GLY A 164 -2.00 11.32 -1.58
C GLY A 164 -0.57 11.03 -2.03
N VAL A 165 -0.14 11.58 -3.17
CA VAL A 165 1.26 11.44 -3.64
C VAL A 165 2.22 12.03 -2.60
N LEU A 166 1.97 13.25 -2.13
CA LEU A 166 2.83 13.86 -1.10
C LEU A 166 2.84 13.05 0.20
N THR A 167 1.71 12.45 0.59
CA THR A 167 1.66 11.60 1.79
C THR A 167 2.56 10.36 1.63
N HIS A 168 2.54 9.73 0.46
CA HIS A 168 3.43 8.61 0.12
C HIS A 168 4.91 9.03 0.12
N GLU A 169 5.26 10.09 -0.60
CA GLU A 169 6.64 10.57 -0.71
C GLU A 169 7.21 11.06 0.63
N ILE A 170 6.38 11.69 1.47
CA ILE A 170 6.78 12.04 2.85
C ILE A 170 7.02 10.77 3.68
N GLY A 171 6.30 9.67 3.44
CA GLY A 171 6.59 8.38 4.05
C GLY A 171 8.02 7.90 3.72
N HIS A 172 8.44 7.99 2.46
CA HIS A 172 9.83 7.70 2.06
C HIS A 172 10.83 8.66 2.68
N LEU A 173 10.52 9.96 2.74
CA LEU A 173 11.34 10.95 3.43
C LEU A 173 11.54 10.58 4.91
N LEU A 174 10.51 10.03 5.55
CA LEU A 174 10.57 9.53 6.94
C LEU A 174 11.27 8.17 7.06
N GLY A 175 11.60 7.50 5.97
CA GLY A 175 12.33 6.24 5.96
C GLY A 175 11.49 4.98 5.73
N LEU A 176 10.19 5.13 5.43
CA LEU A 176 9.34 4.00 5.11
C LEU A 176 9.70 3.48 3.71
N ARG A 177 9.56 2.17 3.54
CA ARG A 177 9.68 1.51 2.22
C ARG A 177 8.30 1.18 1.71
N HIS A 178 8.23 0.70 0.48
CA HIS A 178 6.97 0.21 -0.04
C HIS A 178 6.39 -0.93 0.79
N SER A 179 5.10 -0.80 1.04
CA SER A 179 4.27 -1.85 1.62
C SER A 179 3.89 -2.89 0.56
N GLN A 180 3.66 -4.11 1.02
CA GLN A 180 3.08 -5.21 0.23
C GLN A 180 1.56 -5.30 0.40
N ILE A 181 0.97 -4.40 1.18
CA ILE A 181 -0.45 -4.37 1.50
C ILE A 181 -1.12 -3.42 0.53
N MET A 182 -2.04 -3.94 -0.29
CA MET A 182 -2.64 -3.15 -1.38
C MET A 182 -3.35 -1.89 -0.88
N GLY A 183 -3.82 -1.90 0.36
CA GLY A 183 -4.53 -0.81 1.03
C GLY A 183 -3.65 0.23 1.73
N SER A 184 -2.33 0.03 1.80
CA SER A 184 -1.38 0.97 2.43
C SER A 184 -1.14 2.20 1.54
N VAL A 185 -0.94 3.38 2.15
CA VAL A 185 -0.52 4.56 1.38
C VAL A 185 0.87 4.38 0.80
N MET A 186 1.72 3.57 1.45
CA MET A 186 3.06 3.20 1.01
C MET A 186 3.06 2.04 0.00
N HIS A 187 1.92 1.59 -0.51
CA HIS A 187 1.91 0.61 -1.60
C HIS A 187 2.55 1.21 -2.88
N GLY A 188 3.35 0.41 -3.61
CA GLY A 188 4.10 0.91 -4.77
C GLY A 188 3.26 1.18 -6.03
N ASN A 189 2.02 0.70 -6.07
CA ASN A 189 1.08 1.09 -7.12
C ASN A 189 0.24 2.26 -6.63
N VAL A 190 0.23 3.32 -7.42
CA VAL A 190 -0.46 4.56 -7.12
C VAL A 190 -1.63 4.73 -8.09
N ASP A 191 -2.80 5.06 -7.55
CA ASP A 191 -4.03 5.17 -8.33
C ASP A 191 -4.11 6.52 -9.06
N ILE A 192 -4.61 6.51 -10.29
CA ILE A 192 -4.98 7.73 -11.02
C ILE A 192 -6.48 7.95 -10.85
N ASN A 193 -6.90 9.19 -10.64
CA ASN A 193 -8.32 9.56 -10.59
C ASN A 193 -9.00 9.19 -11.91
N SER A 194 -9.96 8.28 -11.86
CA SER A 194 -10.71 7.80 -13.01
C SER A 194 -12.21 8.01 -12.80
N THR A 195 -12.93 8.23 -13.90
CA THR A 195 -14.40 8.24 -13.93
C THR A 195 -14.98 6.82 -14.00
N ILE A 196 -14.13 5.81 -14.22
CA ILE A 196 -14.55 4.42 -14.35
C ILE A 196 -14.53 3.75 -12.97
N GLY A 197 -15.71 3.67 -12.37
CA GLY A 197 -15.98 2.88 -11.16
C GLY A 197 -15.76 3.65 -9.85
N PRO A 198 -16.70 3.62 -8.90
CA PRO A 198 -16.61 4.32 -7.60
C PRO A 198 -15.55 3.76 -6.63
N GLY A 199 -14.73 2.77 -7.06
CA GLY A 199 -13.84 1.99 -6.20
C GLY A 199 -12.35 2.35 -6.27
N PHE A 200 -11.90 3.10 -7.27
CA PHE A 200 -10.48 3.47 -7.42
C PHE A 200 -10.31 4.97 -7.20
N SER A 201 -10.14 5.36 -5.94
CA SER A 201 -9.77 6.72 -5.54
C SER A 201 -8.49 6.65 -4.72
N PHE A 202 -7.63 7.65 -4.90
CA PHE A 202 -6.31 7.69 -4.27
C PHE A 202 -6.38 7.54 -2.73
N ARG A 203 -5.41 6.81 -2.17
CA ARG A 203 -5.22 6.61 -0.72
C ARG A 203 -4.63 7.85 -0.08
N LYS A 204 -5.42 8.56 0.72
CA LYS A 204 -4.94 9.69 1.53
C LYS A 204 -4.70 9.31 2.99
N ALA A 205 -5.45 8.32 3.47
CA ALA A 205 -5.38 7.88 4.86
C ALA A 205 -4.25 6.86 5.05
N LEU A 206 -3.57 6.95 6.18
CA LEU A 206 -2.59 5.97 6.62
C LEU A 206 -3.31 4.67 7.04
N SER A 207 -2.81 3.52 6.60
CA SER A 207 -3.22 2.22 7.13
C SER A 207 -2.62 1.95 8.50
N ALA A 208 -3.15 0.95 9.24
CA ALA A 208 -2.55 0.53 10.50
C ALA A 208 -1.08 0.10 10.36
N GLU A 209 -0.68 -0.51 9.23
CA GLU A 209 0.72 -0.81 8.94
C GLU A 209 1.56 0.45 8.79
N ASP A 210 1.12 1.44 7.99
CA ASP A 210 1.85 2.69 7.80
C ASP A 210 2.14 3.37 9.15
N ILE A 211 1.13 3.38 10.02
CA ILE A 211 1.19 3.90 11.39
C ILE A 211 2.17 3.09 12.23
N ALA A 212 2.12 1.76 12.21
CA ALA A 212 3.01 0.91 12.98
C ALA A 212 4.48 1.11 12.55
N VAL A 213 4.75 1.15 11.24
CA VAL A 213 6.10 1.33 10.72
C VAL A 213 6.67 2.69 11.11
N VAL A 214 5.94 3.80 10.91
CA VAL A 214 6.46 5.13 11.30
C VAL A 214 6.67 5.25 12.81
N ARG A 215 5.79 4.66 13.63
CA ARG A 215 5.96 4.60 15.09
C ARG A 215 7.14 3.75 15.51
N SER A 216 7.49 2.72 14.75
CA SER A 216 8.69 1.93 15.02
C SER A 216 9.98 2.74 14.86
N LEU A 217 9.96 3.78 14.01
CA LEU A 217 11.11 4.65 13.73
C LEU A 217 11.17 5.85 14.69
N TYR A 218 10.03 6.49 14.96
CA TYR A 218 9.98 7.77 15.67
C TYR A 218 9.27 7.71 17.01
N GLY A 219 8.60 6.60 17.34
CA GLY A 219 7.69 6.50 18.47
C GLY A 219 6.30 7.09 18.16
N PRO A 220 5.32 6.83 19.04
CA PRO A 220 3.97 7.41 18.91
C PRO A 220 4.00 8.93 19.09
N ALA A 221 3.04 9.63 18.49
CA ALA A 221 2.83 11.05 18.78
C ALA A 221 2.72 11.30 20.30
N ALA A 222 3.28 12.41 20.80
CA ALA A 222 3.45 12.68 22.23
C ALA A 222 2.16 12.60 23.08
N LEU A 223 0.99 12.74 22.46
CA LEU A 223 -0.32 12.65 23.11
C LEU A 223 -0.83 11.20 23.30
N ASN A 224 -0.19 10.21 22.68
CA ASN A 224 -0.66 8.82 22.63
C ASN A 224 0.03 7.89 23.66
N GLY A 225 0.13 8.35 24.93
CA GLY A 225 0.41 7.52 26.11
C GLY A 225 1.56 6.50 25.97
N SER A 226 1.47 5.38 26.71
CA SER A 226 2.35 4.23 26.52
C SER A 226 1.95 3.51 25.23
N CYS A 227 2.65 3.80 24.14
CA CYS A 227 2.83 2.96 22.94
C CYS A 227 4.36 2.83 22.74
N CYS A 228 4.92 1.79 22.14
CA CYS A 228 4.27 0.74 21.35
C CYS A 228 4.89 -0.62 21.65
N GLY A 229 4.14 -1.69 21.36
CA GLY A 229 4.65 -3.05 21.44
C GLY A 229 5.51 -3.42 20.24
N ARG A 230 6.27 -4.50 20.41
CA ARG A 230 7.11 -5.09 19.36
C ARG A 230 6.88 -6.59 19.33
N VAL A 231 6.86 -7.17 18.13
CA VAL A 231 6.90 -8.62 17.92
C VAL A 231 8.25 -8.96 17.31
N THR A 232 8.90 -9.98 17.85
CA THR A 232 10.03 -10.66 17.22
C THR A 232 9.66 -12.11 17.08
N GLY A 233 9.82 -12.69 15.91
CA GLY A 233 9.48 -14.08 15.72
C GLY A 233 10.42 -14.82 14.80
N ARG A 234 10.29 -16.14 14.82
CA ARG A 234 11.05 -17.07 14.01
C ARG A 234 10.12 -18.15 13.47
N LEU A 235 10.18 -18.35 12.16
CA LEU A 235 9.60 -19.54 11.54
C LEU A 235 10.63 -20.66 11.57
N LEU A 236 10.24 -21.77 12.16
CA LEU A 236 11.05 -22.97 12.19
C LEU A 236 11.14 -23.58 10.79
N ASP A 237 12.27 -24.23 10.51
CA ASP A 237 12.51 -24.88 9.22
C ASP A 237 11.35 -25.80 8.84
N SER A 238 10.86 -25.59 7.63
CA SER A 238 9.91 -26.45 6.95
C SER A 238 10.63 -27.18 5.82
N ASP A 239 10.01 -28.21 5.26
CA ASP A 239 10.57 -28.93 4.09
C ASP A 239 10.66 -28.04 2.83
N ARG A 240 10.21 -26.78 2.92
CA ARG A 240 10.15 -25.79 1.85
C ARG A 240 10.86 -24.50 2.27
N SER A 241 11.49 -23.83 1.30
CA SER A 241 12.03 -22.49 1.52
C SER A 241 10.88 -21.50 1.72
N LEU A 242 10.93 -20.75 2.82
CA LEU A 242 10.00 -19.68 3.18
C LEU A 242 10.52 -18.29 2.75
N THR A 243 11.68 -18.23 2.10
CA THR A 243 12.25 -16.98 1.59
C THR A 243 11.29 -16.34 0.58
N GLY A 244 11.04 -15.04 0.76
CA GLY A 244 10.12 -14.26 -0.05
C GLY A 244 8.66 -14.35 0.38
N SER A 245 8.30 -15.24 1.32
CA SER A 245 6.96 -15.25 1.91
C SER A 245 6.72 -13.98 2.72
N LEU A 246 5.47 -13.54 2.75
CA LEU A 246 4.97 -12.42 3.53
C LEU A 246 4.42 -12.93 4.87
N ILE A 247 4.83 -12.30 5.97
CA ILE A 247 4.20 -12.48 7.28
C ILE A 247 3.34 -11.26 7.56
N LEU A 248 2.10 -11.50 7.98
CA LEU A 248 1.09 -10.51 8.26
C LEU A 248 0.63 -10.61 9.71
N LEU A 249 0.34 -9.46 10.32
CA LEU A 249 -0.43 -9.37 11.56
C LEU A 249 -1.78 -8.75 11.27
N GLU A 250 -2.86 -9.51 11.46
CA GLU A 250 -4.24 -9.00 11.39
C GLU A 250 -4.77 -8.78 12.82
N ASP A 251 -5.39 -7.62 13.06
CA ASP A 251 -6.00 -7.31 14.35
C ASP A 251 -7.35 -8.04 14.54
N LYS A 252 -7.99 -7.85 15.70
CA LYS A 252 -9.30 -8.45 15.99
C LYS A 252 -10.44 -8.04 15.05
N ASN A 253 -10.28 -6.95 14.29
CA ASN A 253 -11.25 -6.47 13.31
C ASN A 253 -10.95 -7.00 11.90
N GLY A 254 -9.84 -7.72 11.71
CA GLY A 254 -9.35 -8.18 10.41
C GLY A 254 -8.54 -7.12 9.64
N GLU A 255 -8.14 -6.01 10.29
CA GLU A 255 -7.27 -5.02 9.65
C GLU A 255 -5.81 -5.47 9.71
N ILE A 256 -5.11 -5.39 8.58
CA ILE A 256 -3.66 -5.66 8.55
C ILE A 256 -2.92 -4.52 9.25
N SER A 257 -2.29 -4.87 10.37
CA SER A 257 -1.53 -3.94 11.21
C SER A 257 -0.02 -3.99 10.97
N ALA A 258 0.49 -5.04 10.34
CA ALA A 258 1.89 -5.13 9.92
C ALA A 258 2.11 -6.18 8.84
N GLY A 259 3.05 -5.94 7.93
CA GLY A 259 3.51 -6.89 6.91
C GLY A 259 5.02 -6.85 6.73
N THR A 260 5.66 -8.00 6.54
CA THR A 260 7.09 -8.05 6.15
C THR A 260 7.44 -9.30 5.37
N ARG A 261 8.34 -9.15 4.39
CA ARG A 261 8.86 -10.29 3.61
C ARG A 261 10.01 -10.96 4.36
N ILE A 262 9.97 -12.27 4.44
CA ILE A 262 11.04 -13.09 5.01
C ILE A 262 12.24 -13.05 4.06
N GLN A 263 13.38 -12.56 4.54
CA GLN A 263 14.60 -12.45 3.74
C GLN A 263 15.44 -13.73 3.82
N ASN A 264 15.75 -14.25 5.02
CA ASN A 264 16.44 -15.52 5.28
C ASN A 264 16.10 -16.06 6.70
N ASP A 265 16.36 -17.34 6.96
CA ASP A 265 16.34 -18.00 8.29
C ASP A 265 15.01 -17.98 9.07
N GLY A 266 13.92 -17.50 8.46
CA GLY A 266 12.57 -17.47 9.04
C GLY A 266 12.34 -16.37 10.09
N ASP A 267 13.35 -15.56 10.39
CA ASP A 267 13.24 -14.48 11.38
C ASP A 267 12.42 -13.30 10.83
N PHE A 268 11.58 -12.71 11.69
CA PHE A 268 10.81 -11.52 11.38
C PHE A 268 10.63 -10.63 12.61
N SER A 269 10.35 -9.34 12.38
CA SER A 269 10.06 -8.42 13.47
C SER A 269 9.12 -7.30 13.04
N PHE A 270 8.26 -6.88 13.96
CA PHE A 270 7.32 -5.77 13.80
C PHE A 270 7.42 -4.85 15.00
N GLY A 271 7.41 -3.53 14.80
CA GLY A 271 7.41 -2.54 15.87
C GLY A 271 6.30 -1.52 15.70
N GLY A 272 6.11 -0.67 16.70
CA GLY A 272 5.11 0.41 16.62
C GLY A 272 3.66 -0.06 16.74
N LEU A 273 3.46 -1.32 17.17
CA LEU A 273 2.14 -1.94 17.27
C LEU A 273 1.36 -1.42 18.48
N SER A 274 0.06 -1.24 18.28
CA SER A 274 -0.89 -1.02 19.38
C SER A 274 -1.01 -2.28 20.23
N ALA A 275 -1.41 -2.13 21.49
CA ALA A 275 -1.69 -3.28 22.33
C ALA A 275 -2.97 -3.99 21.85
N GLY A 276 -2.93 -5.32 21.77
CA GLY A 276 -4.04 -6.10 21.22
C GLY A 276 -3.67 -7.53 20.86
N THR A 277 -4.68 -8.33 20.55
CA THR A 277 -4.50 -9.66 19.98
C THR A 277 -4.39 -9.57 18.46
N TYR A 278 -3.42 -10.27 17.90
CA TYR A 278 -3.15 -10.33 16.48
C TYR A 278 -3.12 -11.78 16.00
N ALA A 279 -3.77 -12.06 14.88
CA ALA A 279 -3.55 -13.28 14.12
C ALA A 279 -2.26 -13.16 13.31
N VAL A 280 -1.48 -14.23 13.22
CA VAL A 280 -0.22 -14.28 12.48
C VAL A 280 -0.44 -15.14 11.24
N LEU A 281 -0.39 -14.53 10.07
CA LEU A 281 -0.58 -15.24 8.80
C LEU A 281 0.73 -15.28 8.03
N ILE A 282 0.97 -16.37 7.30
CA ILE A 282 1.97 -16.43 6.25
C ILE A 282 1.28 -16.50 4.89
N ALA A 283 1.84 -15.84 3.88
CA ALA A 283 1.36 -15.84 2.51
C ALA A 283 2.53 -15.87 1.52
N ARG A 284 2.38 -16.48 0.34
CA ARG A 284 3.39 -16.47 -0.73
C ARG A 284 2.75 -16.48 -2.12
N GLU A 285 3.14 -15.52 -2.95
CA GLU A 285 2.71 -15.41 -4.36
C GLU A 285 3.36 -16.49 -5.27
N GLY A 286 2.65 -16.88 -6.34
CA GLY A 286 3.16 -17.76 -7.40
C GLY A 286 2.37 -19.06 -7.63
N VAL A 287 2.97 -20.00 -8.38
CA VAL A 287 2.38 -21.33 -8.65
C VAL A 287 2.38 -22.14 -7.36
N GLY A 288 1.19 -22.52 -6.86
CA GLY A 288 1.10 -23.20 -5.57
C GLY A 288 1.23 -22.18 -4.43
N THR A 289 0.19 -21.37 -4.20
CA THR A 289 0.19 -20.33 -3.15
C THR A 289 0.31 -20.98 -1.78
N LEU A 290 1.26 -20.54 -0.94
CA LEU A 290 1.31 -20.93 0.47
C LEU A 290 0.55 -19.89 1.27
N ALA A 291 -0.52 -20.26 1.95
CA ALA A 291 -1.07 -19.46 3.04
C ALA A 291 -1.46 -20.33 4.24
N GLU A 292 -1.21 -19.81 5.44
CA GLU A 292 -1.48 -20.51 6.70
C GLU A 292 -1.75 -19.50 7.81
N ASP A 293 -2.72 -19.82 8.67
CA ASP A 293 -2.90 -19.16 9.96
C ASP A 293 -1.99 -19.88 10.97
N LEU A 294 -0.97 -19.16 11.45
CA LEU A 294 0.04 -19.67 12.37
C LEU A 294 -0.40 -19.54 13.85
N GLY A 295 -1.59 -18.99 14.10
CA GLY A 295 -2.17 -18.77 15.41
C GLY A 295 -2.21 -17.29 15.80
N THR A 296 -2.36 -17.04 17.10
CA THR A 296 -2.52 -15.68 17.64
C THR A 296 -1.44 -15.34 18.67
N LEU A 297 -1.14 -14.05 18.79
CA LEU A 297 -0.29 -13.50 19.84
C LEU A 297 -0.95 -12.28 20.47
N TYR A 298 -0.55 -11.95 21.69
CA TYR A 298 -0.94 -10.70 22.35
C TYR A 298 0.25 -9.74 22.40
N VAL A 299 0.04 -8.52 21.95
CA VAL A 299 1.00 -7.42 22.03
C VAL A 299 0.65 -6.54 23.21
N GLU A 300 1.63 -6.33 24.08
CA GLU A 300 1.56 -5.36 25.15
C GLU A 300 2.38 -4.12 24.79
N SER A 301 1.96 -2.96 25.29
CA SER A 301 2.65 -1.71 25.03
C SER A 301 4.02 -1.67 25.71
N GLY A 302 5.06 -1.26 24.97
CA GLY A 302 6.44 -1.17 25.47
C GLY A 302 7.13 -2.51 25.65
N VAL A 303 6.45 -3.63 25.37
CA VAL A 303 6.95 -4.99 25.56
C VAL A 303 7.35 -5.59 24.21
N VAL A 304 8.37 -6.47 24.25
CA VAL A 304 8.73 -7.33 23.11
C VAL A 304 8.09 -8.70 23.29
N THR A 305 7.06 -8.98 22.50
CA THR A 305 6.41 -10.29 22.40
C THR A 305 7.23 -11.19 21.47
N ARG A 306 7.46 -12.44 21.88
CA ARG A 306 8.11 -13.47 21.05
C ARG A 306 7.07 -14.40 20.43
N PHE A 307 7.30 -14.78 19.17
CA PHE A 307 6.45 -15.73 18.46
C PHE A 307 7.30 -16.76 17.72
N GLU A 308 6.91 -18.02 17.77
CA GLU A 308 7.57 -19.09 17.03
C GLU A 308 6.51 -20.03 16.46
N ALA A 309 6.65 -20.38 15.19
CA ALA A 309 5.74 -21.30 14.51
C ALA A 309 6.48 -22.12 13.46
N LYS A 310 5.96 -23.30 13.14
CA LYS A 310 6.44 -24.14 12.04
C LYS A 310 5.36 -24.23 10.97
N PRO A 311 5.52 -23.56 9.81
CA PRO A 311 4.58 -23.68 8.71
C PRO A 311 4.46 -25.13 8.23
N SER A 312 3.23 -25.55 7.97
CA SER A 312 2.87 -26.92 7.62
C SER A 312 1.84 -27.01 6.49
N ALA A 313 1.24 -25.89 6.08
CA ALA A 313 0.19 -25.86 5.08
C ALA A 313 0.62 -26.39 3.71
N LEU A 314 -0.34 -27.02 3.02
CA LEU A 314 -0.21 -27.45 1.63
C LEU A 314 -0.33 -26.24 0.69
N LEU A 315 0.21 -26.38 -0.52
CA LEU A 315 0.13 -25.33 -1.53
C LEU A 315 -1.26 -25.33 -2.16
N ALA A 316 -1.91 -24.18 -2.18
CA ALA A 316 -3.16 -23.99 -2.91
C ALA A 316 -2.88 -24.04 -4.42
N PRO A 317 -3.63 -24.83 -5.21
CA PRO A 317 -3.43 -24.98 -6.66
C PRO A 317 -3.89 -23.76 -7.47
N PHE A 318 -4.13 -22.63 -6.82
CA PHE A 318 -4.63 -21.38 -7.39
C PHE A 318 -3.90 -20.17 -6.78
N GLU A 319 -4.15 -19.00 -7.35
CA GLU A 319 -3.48 -17.75 -6.99
C GLU A 319 -4.47 -16.59 -7.04
N LEU A 320 -4.44 -15.73 -6.01
CA LEU A 320 -5.11 -14.43 -6.01
C LEU A 320 -4.06 -13.36 -6.31
N ALA A 321 -4.33 -12.52 -7.30
CA ALA A 321 -3.39 -11.48 -7.74
C ALA A 321 -4.05 -10.11 -7.94
N TYR A 322 -5.36 -10.09 -8.20
CA TYR A 322 -6.09 -8.90 -8.59
C TYR A 322 -7.39 -8.77 -7.81
N VAL A 323 -7.80 -7.53 -7.58
CA VAL A 323 -9.12 -7.18 -7.05
C VAL A 323 -9.74 -6.11 -7.92
N GLY A 324 -11.06 -6.08 -7.97
CA GLY A 324 -11.77 -5.22 -8.90
C GLY A 324 -13.19 -4.88 -8.49
N VAL A 325 -13.74 -3.88 -9.17
CA VAL A 325 -15.15 -3.52 -9.16
C VAL A 325 -15.66 -3.45 -10.59
N ASP A 326 -16.92 -3.80 -10.80
CA ASP A 326 -17.58 -3.74 -12.11
C ASP A 326 -16.82 -4.48 -13.23
N GLY A 327 -16.11 -5.56 -12.89
CA GLY A 327 -15.32 -6.35 -13.85
C GLY A 327 -13.97 -5.72 -14.24
N LEU A 328 -13.52 -4.65 -13.58
CA LEU A 328 -12.21 -4.07 -13.81
C LEU A 328 -11.23 -4.51 -12.74
N LEU A 329 -10.25 -5.32 -13.13
CA LEU A 329 -9.20 -5.81 -12.25
C LEU A 329 -8.08 -4.78 -12.08
N SER A 330 -7.53 -4.74 -10.87
CA SER A 330 -6.43 -3.88 -10.46
C SER A 330 -5.53 -4.59 -9.45
N THR A 331 -4.30 -4.12 -9.36
CA THR A 331 -3.33 -4.44 -8.30
C THR A 331 -3.36 -3.42 -7.15
N SER A 332 -4.37 -2.56 -7.13
CA SER A 332 -4.68 -1.63 -6.04
C SER A 332 -5.95 -2.05 -5.33
N ALA A 333 -6.00 -1.86 -4.01
CA ALA A 333 -7.18 -2.18 -3.22
C ALA A 333 -8.42 -1.36 -3.64
N VAL A 334 -9.57 -2.00 -3.61
CA VAL A 334 -10.86 -1.37 -3.89
C VAL A 334 -11.32 -0.59 -2.65
N LYS A 335 -11.68 0.68 -2.85
CA LYS A 335 -12.26 1.53 -1.83
C LYS A 335 -13.74 1.25 -1.64
N LEU A 336 -14.14 0.89 -0.42
CA LEU A 336 -15.53 0.66 -0.05
C LEU A 336 -15.96 1.64 1.07
N ARG A 337 -17.25 1.95 1.12
CA ARG A 337 -17.83 2.81 2.16
C ARG A 337 -18.55 1.96 3.22
N PRO A 338 -18.54 2.34 4.50
CA PRO A 338 -19.40 1.72 5.50
C PRO A 338 -20.88 1.79 5.09
N GLY A 339 -21.63 0.73 5.39
CA GLY A 339 -23.06 0.62 5.07
C GLY A 339 -23.36 0.41 3.59
N SER A 340 -22.39 -0.07 2.80
CA SER A 340 -22.56 -0.27 1.36
C SER A 340 -22.50 -1.76 0.97
N THR A 341 -23.21 -2.09 -0.10
CA THR A 341 -23.12 -3.38 -0.79
C THR A 341 -22.64 -3.12 -2.22
N ASN A 342 -21.59 -3.81 -2.64
CA ASN A 342 -20.93 -3.59 -3.92
C ASN A 342 -20.70 -4.91 -4.65
N LEU A 343 -20.69 -4.87 -5.99
CA LEU A 343 -20.28 -5.99 -6.81
C LEU A 343 -18.78 -5.90 -7.06
N MET A 344 -18.05 -6.89 -6.55
CA MET A 344 -16.60 -6.99 -6.67
C MET A 344 -16.19 -8.18 -7.52
N THR A 345 -14.94 -8.16 -7.94
CA THR A 345 -14.27 -9.26 -8.63
C THR A 345 -12.93 -9.52 -7.97
N VAL A 346 -12.58 -10.79 -7.76
CA VAL A 346 -11.20 -11.21 -7.48
C VAL A 346 -10.67 -11.95 -8.70
N GLY A 347 -9.41 -11.71 -9.05
CA GLY A 347 -8.77 -12.29 -10.22
C GLY A 347 -7.42 -12.90 -9.89
N GLY A 348 -6.99 -13.82 -10.75
CA GLY A 348 -5.71 -14.49 -10.63
C GLY A 348 -5.68 -15.71 -11.54
N ARG A 349 -5.25 -16.86 -11.03
CA ARG A 349 -5.08 -18.09 -11.82
C ARG A 349 -5.65 -19.29 -11.10
N GLY A 350 -6.34 -20.15 -11.87
CA GLY A 350 -6.92 -21.40 -11.35
C GLY A 350 -8.12 -21.18 -10.42
N LEU A 351 -8.80 -20.04 -10.53
CA LEU A 351 -10.00 -19.74 -9.75
C LEU A 351 -11.22 -20.42 -10.37
N ASP A 352 -12.02 -21.08 -9.54
CA ASP A 352 -13.28 -21.75 -9.89
C ASP A 352 -14.30 -21.48 -8.78
N ALA A 353 -15.33 -20.70 -9.08
CA ALA A 353 -16.39 -20.31 -8.15
C ALA A 353 -17.19 -21.49 -7.59
N SER A 354 -17.18 -22.65 -8.26
CA SER A 354 -17.85 -23.86 -7.79
C SER A 354 -17.02 -24.66 -6.77
N GLN A 355 -15.71 -24.38 -6.68
CA GLN A 355 -14.78 -25.09 -5.81
C GLN A 355 -14.23 -24.23 -4.67
N LEU A 356 -14.35 -22.91 -4.75
CA LEU A 356 -13.76 -21.98 -3.79
C LEU A 356 -14.81 -21.32 -2.91
N ALA A 357 -14.52 -21.25 -1.62
CA ALA A 357 -15.17 -20.34 -0.69
C ALA A 357 -14.39 -19.01 -0.67
N LEU A 358 -15.08 -17.88 -0.81
CA LEU A 358 -14.49 -16.55 -0.67
C LEU A 358 -14.98 -15.87 0.61
N TYR A 359 -14.06 -15.36 1.43
CA TYR A 359 -14.41 -14.72 2.70
C TYR A 359 -13.43 -13.58 3.07
N THR A 360 -13.77 -12.85 4.13
CA THR A 360 -12.82 -11.97 4.82
C THR A 360 -12.71 -12.41 6.28
N SER A 361 -11.57 -12.15 6.92
CA SER A 361 -11.39 -12.37 8.36
C SER A 361 -12.11 -11.33 9.22
N SER A 362 -12.61 -10.24 8.62
CA SER A 362 -13.28 -9.16 9.32
C SER A 362 -14.72 -9.52 9.69
N PRO A 363 -15.17 -9.27 10.94
CA PRO A 363 -16.58 -9.42 11.29
C PRO A 363 -17.48 -8.35 10.62
N PHE A 364 -16.89 -7.28 10.07
CA PHE A 364 -17.57 -6.13 9.48
C PHE A 364 -17.68 -6.18 7.95
N VAL A 365 -16.90 -7.04 7.28
CA VAL A 365 -16.86 -7.12 5.82
C VAL A 365 -17.21 -8.52 5.38
N ARG A 366 -18.32 -8.68 4.67
CA ARG A 366 -18.88 -10.01 4.37
C ARG A 366 -19.07 -10.20 2.87
N ILE A 367 -18.57 -11.32 2.36
CA ILE A 367 -18.82 -11.76 0.99
C ILE A 367 -20.06 -12.66 1.01
N ASP A 368 -20.98 -12.45 0.06
CA ASP A 368 -22.13 -13.32 -0.14
C ASP A 368 -21.74 -14.48 -1.07
N GLU A 369 -21.43 -15.63 -0.48
CA GLU A 369 -21.01 -16.84 -1.20
C GLU A 369 -22.06 -17.32 -2.23
N ALA A 370 -23.35 -17.02 -2.03
CA ALA A 370 -24.40 -17.41 -2.97
C ALA A 370 -24.34 -16.63 -4.30
N THR A 371 -23.54 -15.55 -4.34
CA THR A 371 -23.39 -14.67 -5.51
C THR A 371 -22.14 -14.94 -6.32
N LEU A 372 -21.33 -15.92 -5.92
CA LEU A 372 -20.10 -16.30 -6.62
C LEU A 372 -20.43 -16.75 -8.04
N ALA A 373 -19.71 -16.18 -9.00
CA ALA A 373 -19.82 -16.57 -10.40
C ALA A 373 -18.50 -16.33 -11.13
N ASP A 374 -18.12 -17.26 -11.97
CA ASP A 374 -16.91 -17.13 -12.79
C ASP A 374 -17.06 -16.03 -13.85
N LEU A 375 -15.94 -15.37 -14.11
CA LEU A 375 -15.75 -14.43 -15.20
C LEU A 375 -14.52 -14.84 -16.01
N ASP A 376 -14.72 -14.99 -17.32
CA ASP A 376 -13.62 -15.26 -18.25
C ASP A 376 -12.94 -13.94 -18.64
N TYR A 377 -11.64 -13.84 -18.40
CA TYR A 377 -10.78 -12.77 -18.88
C TYR A 377 -9.88 -13.29 -20.04
N ALA A 378 -8.95 -12.45 -20.52
CA ALA A 378 -7.96 -12.85 -21.52
C ALA A 378 -7.09 -14.03 -21.05
N GLU A 379 -6.32 -14.64 -21.98
CA GLU A 379 -5.58 -15.88 -21.73
C GLU A 379 -4.80 -15.86 -20.39
N ASN A 380 -5.05 -16.89 -19.57
CA ASN A 380 -4.44 -17.16 -18.26
C ASN A 380 -4.91 -16.34 -17.05
N VAL A 381 -5.99 -15.56 -17.17
CA VAL A 381 -6.63 -14.92 -16.02
C VAL A 381 -8.02 -15.53 -15.78
N SER A 382 -8.20 -16.15 -14.62
CA SER A 382 -9.49 -16.59 -14.09
C SER A 382 -9.95 -15.59 -13.03
N ALA A 383 -11.26 -15.32 -12.96
CA ALA A 383 -11.80 -14.40 -11.99
C ALA A 383 -13.16 -14.85 -11.47
N ILE A 384 -13.48 -14.44 -10.24
CA ILE A 384 -14.76 -14.71 -9.59
C ILE A 384 -15.36 -13.36 -9.19
N ARG A 385 -16.58 -13.09 -9.65
CA ARG A 385 -17.39 -11.97 -9.17
C ARG A 385 -18.23 -12.39 -7.97
N PHE A 386 -18.49 -11.45 -7.07
CA PHE A 386 -19.30 -11.65 -5.87
C PHE A 386 -19.84 -10.31 -5.34
N GLN A 387 -20.92 -10.38 -4.57
CA GLN A 387 -21.37 -9.26 -3.76
C GLN A 387 -20.62 -9.24 -2.43
N ILE A 388 -20.22 -8.04 -2.03
CA ILE A 388 -19.64 -7.77 -0.71
C ILE A 388 -20.48 -6.73 0.01
N THR A 389 -20.63 -6.88 1.32
CA THR A 389 -21.30 -5.91 2.19
C THR A 389 -20.35 -5.45 3.29
N VAL A 390 -20.27 -4.13 3.47
CA VAL A 390 -19.51 -3.49 4.54
C VAL A 390 -20.49 -2.95 5.57
N ASP A 391 -20.37 -3.39 6.82
CA ASP A 391 -21.18 -2.92 7.94
C ASP A 391 -21.03 -1.40 8.13
N GLU A 392 -22.09 -0.72 8.57
CA GLU A 392 -22.07 0.73 8.82
C GLU A 392 -21.05 1.12 9.90
N LYS A 393 -20.75 0.22 10.83
CA LYS A 393 -19.79 0.42 11.92
C LYS A 393 -18.37 -0.03 11.57
N ALA A 394 -18.13 -0.51 10.35
CA ALA A 394 -16.81 -0.95 9.92
C ALA A 394 -15.76 0.14 10.24
N PRO A 395 -14.67 -0.21 10.94
CA PRO A 395 -13.53 0.67 11.09
C PRO A 395 -12.93 0.99 9.72
N ALA A 396 -12.39 2.20 9.57
CA ALA A 396 -11.53 2.47 8.42
C ALA A 396 -10.27 1.59 8.53
N GLY A 397 -9.78 1.07 7.41
CA GLY A 397 -8.63 0.17 7.42
C GLY A 397 -8.44 -0.61 6.12
N ALA A 398 -7.37 -1.40 6.08
CA ALA A 398 -7.04 -2.32 4.99
C ALA A 398 -7.36 -3.77 5.38
N TYR A 399 -8.23 -4.42 4.60
CA TYR A 399 -8.75 -5.76 4.86
C TYR A 399 -8.42 -6.72 3.71
N SER A 400 -8.18 -7.98 4.05
CA SER A 400 -7.84 -9.03 3.09
C SER A 400 -9.07 -9.74 2.52
N ILE A 401 -8.91 -10.30 1.33
CA ILE A 401 -9.82 -11.32 0.78
C ILE A 401 -9.11 -12.66 0.82
N PHE A 402 -9.82 -13.69 1.26
CA PHE A 402 -9.35 -15.06 1.30
C PHE A 402 -10.14 -15.91 0.32
N ALA A 403 -9.47 -16.88 -0.30
CA ALA A 403 -10.10 -17.92 -1.10
C ALA A 403 -9.62 -19.29 -0.59
N GLN A 404 -10.54 -20.23 -0.35
CA GLN A 404 -10.22 -21.50 0.29
C GLN A 404 -10.92 -22.68 -0.42
N LEU A 405 -10.19 -23.80 -0.53
CA LEU A 405 -10.75 -25.08 -0.97
C LEU A 405 -11.40 -25.84 0.20
N PRO A 406 -12.37 -26.74 -0.07
CA PRO A 406 -12.97 -27.60 0.95
C PRO A 406 -11.97 -28.48 1.72
N THR A 407 -10.81 -28.74 1.12
CA THR A 407 -9.69 -29.48 1.70
C THR A 407 -8.86 -28.66 2.70
N GLY A 408 -9.06 -27.35 2.77
CA GLY A 408 -8.50 -26.44 3.77
C GLY A 408 -7.42 -25.50 3.25
N GLU A 409 -6.81 -25.78 2.11
CA GLU A 409 -5.82 -24.90 1.47
C GLU A 409 -6.47 -23.57 1.09
N PHE A 410 -5.80 -22.47 1.42
CA PHE A 410 -6.28 -21.15 1.08
C PHE A 410 -5.18 -20.24 0.53
N ALA A 411 -5.60 -19.17 -0.11
CA ALA A 411 -4.77 -18.04 -0.51
C ALA A 411 -5.36 -16.77 0.09
N VAL A 412 -4.50 -15.76 0.29
CA VAL A 412 -4.89 -14.44 0.78
C VAL A 412 -4.44 -13.39 -0.21
N LEU A 413 -5.29 -12.39 -0.45
CA LEU A 413 -4.96 -11.16 -1.16
C LEU A 413 -4.89 -10.01 -0.13
N PRO A 414 -3.68 -9.65 0.36
CA PRO A 414 -3.52 -8.79 1.52
C PRO A 414 -3.96 -7.35 1.26
N GLY A 415 -4.92 -6.87 2.05
CA GLY A 415 -5.37 -5.48 2.00
C GLY A 415 -6.14 -5.12 0.73
N ALA A 416 -6.71 -6.11 0.03
CA ALA A 416 -7.50 -5.94 -1.21
C ALA A 416 -8.68 -4.97 -1.07
N ILE A 417 -9.14 -4.72 0.15
CA ILE A 417 -10.25 -3.83 0.46
C ILE A 417 -9.75 -2.69 1.34
N SER A 418 -10.08 -1.46 0.96
CA SER A 418 -9.83 -0.27 1.79
C SER A 418 -11.17 0.33 2.21
N VAL A 419 -11.51 0.23 3.49
CA VAL A 419 -12.69 0.91 4.03
C VAL A 419 -12.27 2.32 4.43
N ALA A 420 -12.94 3.31 3.87
CA ALA A 420 -12.73 4.72 4.22
C ALA A 420 -14.05 5.40 4.55
N ARG A 421 -14.02 6.28 5.55
CA ARG A 421 -15.16 7.09 5.97
C ARG A 421 -15.28 8.38 5.16
#